data_AF-A0AAV1IVP3-F1
#
_entry.id   AF-A0AAV1IVP3-F1
#
_cell.length_a   1.000
_cell.length_b   1.000
_cell.length_c   1.000
_cell.angle_alpha   90.00
_cell.angle_beta   90.00
_cell.angle_gamma   90.00
#
_symmetry.space_group_name_H-M   'P 1'
#
loop_
_entity.id
_entity.type
_entity.pdbx_description
1 polymer ?
#
loop_
_entity_poly.entity_id
_entity_poly.type
_entity_poly.pdbx_seq_one_letter_code
_entity_poly.pdbx_strand_id
1 'polypeptide(L)'
;MNLEIQTMIRERVLEFAPMTPSFISPLFIIRKNNGKNRVIFNLKALNQFMKPEPFHLFHHYQMPKFLQQGDWMVKLDISQAYYHVPISVKHRCFLRVSYKGRLLQMTCLPFGLAIAPKMFASVTNWTAELLRRQGLRVIVFLDDYLLVHQDREVLQAQVHKAMQFLQNLGWNINSKKSICTPTRLIDFLGITWDTNSNRKFLPTEKINKIRQCLSTRLSAGNWTLKQAQCLLGYLQFCNLHHPPGKWGALVNSKSVRGHWTPRQMTWHCNLKEMHAVIAAILSDPEALKDSKIILQSDSKTVVSYIKNEGGTKSKRLLAMTKELLALTDSLNIVLIPHHLPGMYNMEADHLSRNRKGNGIFYPGKQGNIQSVGNTRNRSFCFKRGTVGELCYARLIRLERLLSRRLQQTGNRPGVDISSAGASTSSAHLNSAQGRFIVVDPSG
;
A
#
# COMPACT_ATOMS: atom_id res chain seq x y z
N MET A 1 34.47 -15.88 19.76
CA MET A 1 33.66 -15.50 18.57
C MET A 1 32.37 -14.83 19.09
N ASN A 2 31.60 -14.05 18.32
CA ASN A 2 30.34 -13.51 18.87
C ASN A 2 29.33 -14.65 19.11
N LEU A 3 28.67 -14.66 20.26
CA LEU A 3 27.77 -15.74 20.69
C LEU A 3 26.65 -16.03 19.68
N GLU A 4 26.12 -15.00 19.03
CA GLU A 4 25.06 -15.15 18.01
C GLU A 4 25.56 -15.92 16.79
N ILE A 5 26.80 -15.65 16.35
CA ILE A 5 27.43 -16.35 15.22
C ILE A 5 27.79 -17.80 15.60
N GLN A 6 28.22 -18.04 16.83
CA GLN A 6 28.43 -19.42 17.33
C GLN A 6 27.12 -20.20 17.38
N THR A 7 26.01 -19.55 17.75
CA THR A 7 24.67 -20.15 17.72
C THR A 7 24.26 -20.48 16.28
N MET A 8 24.39 -19.54 15.34
CA MET A 8 24.10 -19.78 13.92
C MET A 8 24.95 -20.90 13.30
N ILE A 9 26.21 -21.08 13.74
CA ILE A 9 27.04 -22.22 13.30
C ILE A 9 26.54 -23.53 13.92
N ARG A 10 26.17 -23.54 15.20
CA ARG A 10 25.62 -24.73 15.89
C ARG A 10 24.28 -25.17 15.30
N GLU A 11 23.41 -24.22 14.96
CA GLU A 11 22.12 -24.43 14.29
C GLU A 11 22.29 -24.75 12.78
N ARG A 12 23.53 -24.89 12.30
CA ARG A 12 23.89 -25.12 10.88
C ARG A 12 23.36 -24.07 9.90
N VAL A 13 22.94 -22.89 10.35
CA VAL A 13 22.55 -21.73 9.50
C VAL A 13 23.77 -21.15 8.78
N LEU A 14 24.93 -21.18 9.43
CA LEU A 14 26.24 -20.87 8.87
C LEU A 14 27.15 -22.10 8.92
N GLU A 15 27.93 -22.31 7.87
CA GLU A 15 28.99 -23.33 7.82
C GLU A 15 30.33 -22.70 7.38
N PHE A 16 31.45 -23.33 7.71
CA PHE A 16 32.76 -22.92 7.19
C PHE A 16 32.84 -23.22 5.69
N ALA A 17 33.31 -22.23 4.91
CA ALA A 17 33.31 -22.32 3.46
C ALA A 17 34.71 -22.62 2.90
N PRO A 18 34.83 -23.47 1.86
CA PRO A 18 36.11 -23.69 1.18
C PRO A 18 36.55 -22.44 0.42
N MET A 19 37.85 -22.18 0.42
CA MET A 19 38.44 -21.00 -0.22
C MET A 19 38.39 -21.12 -1.75
N THR A 20 37.31 -20.59 -2.34
CA THR A 20 36.95 -20.71 -3.76
C THR A 20 36.34 -19.39 -4.24
N PRO A 21 36.41 -19.05 -5.54
CA PRO A 21 35.79 -17.84 -6.09
C PRO A 21 34.32 -17.71 -5.66
N SER A 22 33.97 -16.57 -5.04
CA SER A 22 32.68 -16.39 -4.38
C SER A 22 32.30 -14.93 -4.18
N PHE A 23 31.00 -14.69 -4.01
CA PHE A 23 30.47 -13.37 -3.68
C PHE A 23 30.47 -13.20 -2.15
N ILE A 24 31.31 -12.29 -1.66
CA ILE A 24 31.44 -12.00 -0.23
C ILE A 24 30.60 -10.77 0.11
N SER A 25 29.54 -10.96 0.89
CA SER A 25 28.70 -9.86 1.39
C SER A 25 29.06 -9.51 2.83
N PRO A 26 28.99 -8.21 3.23
CA PRO A 26 29.32 -7.80 4.59
C PRO A 26 28.23 -8.23 5.59
N LEU A 27 28.67 -8.56 6.81
CA LEU A 27 27.83 -8.93 7.93
C LEU A 27 28.10 -8.00 9.11
N PHE A 28 27.04 -7.49 9.72
CA PHE A 28 27.13 -6.65 10.90
C PHE A 28 26.09 -7.05 11.94
N ILE A 29 26.29 -6.59 13.18
CA ILE A 29 25.45 -6.94 14.33
C ILE A 29 24.82 -5.67 14.88
N ILE A 30 23.49 -5.65 14.98
CA ILE A 30 22.73 -4.55 15.60
C ILE A 30 22.06 -5.07 16.88
N ARG A 31 22.11 -4.29 17.97
CA ARG A 31 21.32 -4.56 19.18
C ARG A 31 19.85 -4.17 18.93
N LYS A 32 18.94 -5.10 19.17
CA LYS A 32 17.49 -4.83 19.24
C LYS A 32 17.17 -4.10 20.55
N ASN A 33 16.04 -3.41 20.58
CA ASN A 33 15.50 -2.73 21.77
C ASN A 33 15.26 -3.68 22.96
N ASN A 34 15.16 -5.00 22.73
CA ASN A 34 15.04 -6.02 23.78
C ASN A 34 16.39 -6.62 24.22
N GLY A 35 17.50 -5.90 24.01
CA GLY A 35 18.86 -6.30 24.38
C GLY A 35 19.50 -7.38 23.50
N LYS A 36 18.72 -8.16 22.75
CA LYS A 36 19.25 -9.22 21.88
C LYS A 36 20.00 -8.67 20.68
N ASN A 37 21.11 -9.31 20.33
CA ASN A 37 21.80 -9.05 19.07
C ASN A 37 20.95 -9.52 17.87
N ARG A 38 21.14 -8.89 16.72
CA ARG A 38 20.64 -9.35 15.42
C ARG A 38 21.79 -9.30 14.43
N VAL A 39 22.21 -10.47 13.96
CA VAL A 39 23.08 -10.58 12.78
C VAL A 39 22.29 -10.13 11.55
N ILE A 40 22.89 -9.24 10.76
CA ILE A 40 22.33 -8.73 9.50
C ILE A 40 23.35 -9.01 8.41
N PHE A 41 22.90 -9.73 7.38
CA PHE A 41 23.68 -10.06 6.21
C PHE A 41 23.28 -9.13 5.07
N ASN A 42 24.21 -8.26 4.63
CA ASN A 42 23.90 -7.16 3.73
C ASN A 42 23.99 -7.59 2.26
N LEU A 43 22.90 -8.15 1.77
CA LEU A 43 22.78 -8.63 0.39
C LEU A 43 22.42 -7.54 -0.63
N LYS A 44 22.54 -6.23 -0.28
CA LYS A 44 22.17 -5.13 -1.18
C LYS A 44 22.90 -5.18 -2.52
N ALA A 45 24.19 -5.55 -2.52
CA ALA A 45 24.99 -5.68 -3.74
C ALA A 45 24.56 -6.93 -4.55
N LEU A 46 24.45 -8.09 -3.91
CA LEU A 46 24.01 -9.32 -4.58
C LEU A 46 22.61 -9.16 -5.23
N ASN A 47 21.70 -8.48 -4.54
CA ASN A 47 20.34 -8.23 -5.03
C ASN A 47 20.29 -7.42 -6.34
N GLN A 48 21.35 -6.70 -6.74
CA GLN A 48 21.39 -6.00 -8.03
C GLN A 48 21.49 -6.95 -9.23
N PHE A 49 22.02 -8.16 -9.02
CA PHE A 49 22.14 -9.20 -10.04
C PHE A 49 20.90 -10.11 -10.09
N MET A 50 20.02 -10.02 -9.09
CA MET A 50 18.80 -10.82 -8.99
C MET A 50 17.65 -10.14 -9.74
N LYS A 51 16.86 -10.93 -10.47
CA LYS A 51 15.62 -10.48 -11.12
C LYS A 51 14.41 -11.12 -10.42
N PRO A 52 13.98 -10.62 -9.23
CA PRO A 52 12.80 -11.13 -8.56
C PRO A 52 11.54 -10.78 -9.36
N GLU A 53 10.72 -11.77 -9.65
CA GLU A 53 9.40 -11.53 -10.24
C GLU A 53 8.47 -10.82 -9.24
N PRO A 54 7.58 -9.93 -9.69
CA PRO A 54 6.52 -9.38 -8.86
C PRO A 54 5.67 -10.50 -8.27
N PHE A 55 5.34 -10.39 -6.98
CA PHE A 55 4.40 -11.27 -6.31
C PHE A 55 3.61 -10.46 -5.27
N HIS A 56 2.39 -10.88 -5.00
CA HIS A 56 1.51 -10.20 -4.05
C HIS A 56 1.43 -11.01 -2.76
N LEU A 57 1.72 -10.35 -1.64
CA LEU A 57 1.43 -10.89 -0.31
C LEU A 57 -0.04 -10.63 0.04
N PHE A 58 -0.58 -11.45 0.94
CA PHE A 58 -1.93 -11.23 1.46
C PHE A 58 -1.99 -9.89 2.21
N HIS A 59 -2.98 -9.06 1.88
CA HIS A 59 -3.18 -7.74 2.47
C HIS A 59 -4.31 -7.76 3.50
N HIS A 60 -4.15 -7.00 4.58
CA HIS A 60 -5.14 -6.93 5.67
C HIS A 60 -6.55 -6.47 5.22
N TYR A 61 -6.68 -5.79 4.07
CA TYR A 61 -7.96 -5.46 3.45
C TYR A 61 -8.77 -6.67 2.97
N GLN A 62 -8.14 -7.84 2.84
CA GLN A 62 -8.80 -9.09 2.45
C GLN A 62 -9.31 -9.87 3.68
N MET A 63 -8.86 -9.55 4.90
CA MET A 63 -9.32 -10.20 6.15
C MET A 63 -10.84 -10.19 6.35
N PRO A 64 -11.59 -9.10 6.04
CA PRO A 64 -13.06 -9.10 6.15
C PRO A 64 -13.78 -10.10 5.23
N LYS A 65 -13.10 -10.68 4.23
CA LYS A 65 -13.65 -11.75 3.39
C LYS A 65 -13.36 -13.15 3.93
N PHE A 66 -12.46 -13.25 4.90
CA PHE A 66 -11.99 -14.51 5.50
C PHE A 66 -12.58 -14.73 6.90
N LEU A 67 -12.63 -13.66 7.71
CA LEU A 67 -13.24 -13.66 9.03
C LEU A 67 -14.76 -13.53 8.94
N GLN A 68 -15.45 -14.18 9.86
CA GLN A 68 -16.89 -14.09 10.11
C GLN A 68 -17.14 -13.57 11.53
N GLN A 69 -18.31 -13.00 11.77
CA GLN A 69 -18.70 -12.61 13.13
C GLN A 69 -18.80 -13.84 14.02
N GLY A 70 -18.28 -13.75 15.24
CA GLY A 70 -18.25 -14.85 16.22
C GLY A 70 -17.07 -15.83 16.09
N ASP A 71 -16.31 -15.80 14.98
CA ASP A 71 -15.14 -16.68 14.76
C ASP A 71 -14.18 -16.64 15.95
N TRP A 72 -13.85 -17.80 16.51
CA TRP A 72 -12.67 -17.95 17.35
C TRP A 72 -11.43 -17.99 16.49
N MET A 73 -10.33 -17.45 17.02
CA MET A 73 -9.07 -17.27 16.31
C MET A 73 -7.90 -17.81 17.14
N VAL A 74 -6.95 -18.46 16.48
CA VAL A 74 -5.66 -18.91 17.03
C VAL A 74 -4.55 -18.47 16.10
N LYS A 75 -3.46 -17.93 16.68
CA LYS A 75 -2.28 -17.51 15.92
C LYS A 75 -1.09 -18.42 16.23
N LEU A 76 -0.44 -18.97 15.20
CA LEU A 76 0.82 -19.70 15.34
C LEU A 76 1.96 -18.91 14.67
N ASP A 77 3.05 -18.71 15.38
CA ASP A 77 4.26 -17.98 14.95
C ASP A 77 5.35 -18.99 14.63
N ILE A 78 5.85 -19.04 13.39
CA ILE A 78 7.00 -19.88 13.03
C ILE A 78 8.30 -19.22 13.49
N SER A 79 9.00 -19.86 14.43
CA SER A 79 10.32 -19.40 14.85
C SER A 79 11.32 -19.48 13.69
N GLN A 80 12.35 -18.64 13.68
CA GLN A 80 13.43 -18.61 12.69
C GLN A 80 13.04 -18.48 11.18
N ALA A 81 11.75 -18.45 10.84
CA ALA A 81 11.16 -18.23 9.52
C ALA A 81 12.02 -18.79 8.36
N TYR A 82 12.65 -17.91 7.57
CA TYR A 82 13.41 -18.24 6.36
C TYR A 82 14.49 -19.30 6.56
N TYR A 83 15.10 -19.42 7.74
CA TYR A 83 16.16 -20.40 7.99
C TYR A 83 15.72 -21.88 7.88
N HIS A 84 14.41 -22.15 7.85
CA HIS A 84 13.85 -23.47 7.54
C HIS A 84 14.02 -23.88 6.07
N VAL A 85 14.23 -22.93 5.15
CA VAL A 85 14.35 -23.24 3.72
C VAL A 85 15.84 -23.39 3.35
N PRO A 86 16.32 -24.61 3.06
CA PRO A 86 17.72 -24.83 2.70
C PRO A 86 18.04 -24.25 1.33
N ILE A 87 19.30 -23.85 1.14
CA ILE A 87 19.85 -23.40 -0.14
C ILE A 87 20.72 -24.50 -0.74
N SER A 88 20.50 -24.76 -2.03
CA SER A 88 21.32 -25.65 -2.86
C SER A 88 22.80 -25.31 -2.73
N VAL A 89 23.63 -26.34 -2.51
CA VAL A 89 25.08 -26.21 -2.29
C VAL A 89 25.75 -25.35 -3.37
N LYS A 90 25.32 -25.51 -4.63
CA LYS A 90 25.82 -24.75 -5.79
C LYS A 90 25.61 -23.23 -5.69
N HIS A 91 24.64 -22.75 -4.90
CA HIS A 91 24.35 -21.33 -4.74
C HIS A 91 24.94 -20.72 -3.46
N ARG A 92 25.49 -21.53 -2.53
CA ARG A 92 26.06 -21.03 -1.27
C ARG A 92 27.32 -20.17 -1.49
N CYS A 93 28.00 -20.34 -2.62
CA CYS A 93 29.12 -19.48 -3.04
C CYS A 93 28.72 -18.02 -3.30
N PHE A 94 27.44 -17.71 -3.52
CA PHE A 94 26.95 -16.33 -3.62
C PHE A 94 26.59 -15.71 -2.26
N LEU A 95 26.54 -16.52 -1.20
CA LEU A 95 26.04 -16.16 0.12
C LEU A 95 27.12 -16.36 1.19
N ARG A 96 28.33 -15.87 0.88
CA ARG A 96 29.48 -15.94 1.77
C ARG A 96 29.74 -14.65 2.53
N VAL A 97 30.42 -14.78 3.66
CA VAL A 97 30.85 -13.68 4.53
C VAL A 97 32.24 -13.98 5.09
N SER A 98 33.11 -12.96 5.13
CA SER A 98 34.31 -12.99 5.96
C SER A 98 34.00 -12.44 7.35
N TYR A 99 34.24 -13.23 8.39
CA TYR A 99 34.09 -12.79 9.79
C TYR A 99 35.33 -13.17 10.60
N LYS A 100 36.04 -12.15 11.11
CA LYS A 100 37.31 -12.30 11.86
C LYS A 100 38.32 -13.22 11.13
N GLY A 101 38.54 -12.97 9.84
CA GLY A 101 39.48 -13.73 9.01
C GLY A 101 39.02 -15.14 8.61
N ARG A 102 37.80 -15.58 8.98
CA ARG A 102 37.23 -16.87 8.57
C ARG A 102 36.12 -16.69 7.56
N LEU A 103 36.15 -17.47 6.49
CA LEU A 103 35.09 -17.51 5.49
C LEU A 103 33.95 -18.45 5.93
N LEU A 104 32.74 -17.91 6.01
CA LEU A 104 31.52 -18.64 6.32
C LEU A 104 30.55 -18.53 5.13
N GLN A 105 29.65 -19.49 4.97
CA GLN A 105 28.55 -19.42 4.00
C GLN A 105 27.20 -19.76 4.64
N MET A 106 26.13 -19.11 4.16
CA MET A 106 24.76 -19.43 4.54
C MET A 106 24.34 -20.77 3.92
N THR A 107 23.74 -21.64 4.72
CA THR A 107 23.21 -22.95 4.27
C THR A 107 21.73 -22.88 3.89
N CYS A 108 21.02 -21.89 4.41
CA CYS A 108 19.58 -21.67 4.32
C CYS A 108 19.25 -20.21 3.98
N LEU A 109 17.97 -19.93 3.73
CA LEU A 109 17.50 -18.69 3.11
C LEU A 109 17.74 -17.45 4.00
N PRO A 110 18.63 -16.52 3.60
CA PRO A 110 18.99 -15.38 4.45
C PRO A 110 17.96 -14.25 4.39
N PHE A 111 17.75 -13.60 5.53
CA PHE A 111 17.06 -12.30 5.57
C PHE A 111 17.80 -11.27 4.72
N GLY A 112 17.06 -10.54 3.88
CA GLY A 112 17.60 -9.49 3.01
C GLY A 112 17.85 -9.92 1.56
N LEU A 113 17.75 -11.21 1.23
CA LEU A 113 17.79 -11.68 -0.17
C LEU A 113 16.48 -11.34 -0.89
N ALA A 114 16.55 -10.74 -2.08
CA ALA A 114 15.39 -10.22 -2.79
C ALA A 114 14.30 -11.27 -3.11
N ILE A 115 14.71 -12.51 -3.43
CA ILE A 115 13.78 -13.61 -3.73
C ILE A 115 13.22 -14.31 -2.49
N ALA A 116 13.81 -14.11 -1.31
CA ALA A 116 13.47 -14.89 -0.11
C ALA A 116 12.00 -14.78 0.31
N PRO A 117 11.37 -13.59 0.32
CA PRO A 117 9.95 -13.45 0.66
C PRO A 117 9.02 -14.24 -0.28
N LYS A 118 9.30 -14.27 -1.59
CA LYS A 118 8.49 -15.03 -2.56
C LYS A 118 8.64 -16.53 -2.35
N MET A 119 9.88 -17.00 -2.22
CA MET A 119 10.17 -18.43 -1.99
C MET A 119 9.50 -18.91 -0.70
N PHE A 120 9.67 -18.18 0.40
CA PHE A 120 9.09 -18.54 1.68
C PHE A 120 7.55 -18.52 1.65
N ALA A 121 6.94 -17.47 1.10
CA ALA A 121 5.50 -17.39 0.93
C ALA A 121 4.95 -18.53 0.05
N SER A 122 5.71 -19.01 -0.94
CA SER A 122 5.28 -20.14 -1.78
C SER A 122 5.19 -21.44 -0.96
N VAL A 123 6.22 -21.71 -0.14
CA VAL A 123 6.23 -22.88 0.74
C VAL A 123 5.15 -22.78 1.83
N THR A 124 5.01 -21.63 2.50
CA THR A 124 4.05 -21.51 3.61
C THR A 124 2.59 -21.42 3.14
N ASN A 125 2.32 -20.91 1.93
CA ASN A 125 0.98 -21.02 1.33
C ASN A 125 0.65 -22.47 0.93
N TRP A 126 1.63 -23.26 0.48
CA TRP A 126 1.43 -24.68 0.16
C TRP A 126 1.10 -25.51 1.43
N THR A 127 1.81 -25.29 2.54
CA THR A 127 1.48 -25.96 3.81
C THR A 127 0.13 -25.51 4.37
N ALA A 128 -0.22 -24.22 4.25
CA ALA A 128 -1.55 -23.74 4.61
C ALA A 128 -2.66 -24.35 3.72
N GLU A 129 -2.36 -24.62 2.44
CA GLU A 129 -3.30 -25.28 1.53
C GLU A 129 -3.55 -26.75 1.88
N LEU A 130 -2.52 -27.49 2.32
CA LEU A 130 -2.69 -28.84 2.85
C LEU A 130 -3.59 -28.88 4.08
N LEU A 131 -3.46 -27.90 4.98
CA LEU A 131 -4.36 -27.74 6.14
C LEU A 131 -5.81 -27.41 5.71
N ARG A 132 -6.01 -26.58 4.66
CA ARG A 132 -7.36 -26.32 4.11
C ARG A 132 -8.01 -27.56 3.55
N ARG A 133 -7.26 -28.43 2.87
CA ARG A 133 -7.74 -29.72 2.37
C ARG A 133 -8.18 -30.69 3.48
N GLN A 134 -7.69 -30.50 4.70
CA GLN A 134 -8.15 -31.21 5.90
C GLN A 134 -9.37 -30.54 6.58
N GLY A 135 -9.95 -29.50 5.96
CA GLY A 135 -11.13 -28.79 6.46
C GLY A 135 -10.85 -27.58 7.35
N LEU A 136 -9.59 -27.21 7.58
CA LEU A 136 -9.24 -26.09 8.47
C LEU A 136 -9.33 -24.75 7.73
N ARG A 137 -10.07 -23.78 8.28
CA ARG A 137 -10.06 -22.39 7.80
C ARG A 137 -8.77 -21.69 8.29
N VAL A 138 -7.73 -21.73 7.47
CA VAL A 138 -6.41 -21.15 7.78
C VAL A 138 -5.95 -20.14 6.74
N ILE A 139 -5.33 -19.08 7.22
CA ILE A 139 -4.59 -18.12 6.42
C ILE A 139 -3.17 -17.93 6.96
N VAL A 140 -2.23 -17.61 6.08
CA VAL A 140 -0.83 -17.43 6.41
C VAL A 140 -0.30 -16.12 5.83
N PHE A 141 0.54 -15.43 6.59
CA PHE A 141 1.32 -14.30 6.12
C PHE A 141 2.77 -14.54 6.51
N LEU A 142 3.57 -15.01 5.55
CA LEU A 142 4.96 -15.44 5.76
C LEU A 142 5.07 -16.47 6.89
N ASP A 143 5.47 -16.05 8.09
CA ASP A 143 5.69 -16.82 9.31
C ASP A 143 4.50 -16.84 10.28
N ASP A 144 3.52 -15.94 10.10
CA ASP A 144 2.32 -15.83 10.93
C ASP A 144 1.14 -16.63 10.32
N TYR A 145 0.73 -17.72 10.98
CA TYR A 145 -0.49 -18.48 10.65
C TYR A 145 -1.64 -18.03 11.55
N LEU A 146 -2.83 -17.90 10.97
CA LEU A 146 -4.08 -17.60 11.65
C LEU A 146 -5.12 -18.67 11.29
N LEU A 147 -5.54 -19.46 12.28
CA LEU A 147 -6.57 -20.49 12.19
C LEU A 147 -7.86 -19.94 12.81
N VAL A 148 -9.00 -20.19 12.17
CA VAL A 148 -10.29 -19.69 12.65
C VAL A 148 -11.39 -20.74 12.55
N HIS A 149 -12.37 -20.69 13.46
CA HIS A 149 -13.55 -21.55 13.44
C HIS A 149 -14.66 -20.95 14.31
N GLN A 150 -15.94 -21.21 13.99
CA GLN A 150 -17.08 -20.69 14.76
C GLN A 150 -17.22 -21.40 16.12
N ASP A 151 -16.89 -22.69 16.17
CA ASP A 151 -16.83 -23.49 17.39
C ASP A 151 -15.41 -23.46 18.02
N ARG A 152 -15.36 -23.25 19.35
CA ARG A 152 -14.12 -23.10 20.14
C ARG A 152 -13.37 -24.43 20.36
N GLU A 153 -14.10 -25.50 20.62
CA GLU A 153 -13.54 -26.82 20.96
C GLU A 153 -13.03 -27.51 19.71
N VAL A 154 -13.77 -27.39 18.60
CA VAL A 154 -13.32 -27.82 17.28
C VAL A 154 -12.06 -27.05 16.87
N LEU A 155 -11.97 -25.74 17.12
CA LEU A 155 -10.74 -24.99 16.87
C LEU A 155 -9.57 -25.52 17.70
N GLN A 156 -9.78 -25.79 18.99
CA GLN A 156 -8.75 -26.34 19.87
C GLN A 156 -8.22 -27.68 19.35
N ALA A 157 -9.11 -28.58 18.91
CA ALA A 157 -8.73 -29.87 18.32
C ALA A 157 -8.00 -29.71 16.97
N GLN A 158 -8.47 -28.80 16.11
CA GLN A 158 -7.83 -28.49 14.82
C GLN A 158 -6.43 -27.88 15.01
N VAL A 159 -6.23 -27.03 16.02
CA VAL A 159 -4.94 -26.40 16.33
C VAL A 159 -3.90 -27.43 16.74
N HIS A 160 -4.24 -28.42 17.57
CA HIS A 160 -3.32 -29.51 17.91
C HIS A 160 -2.89 -30.31 16.67
N LYS A 161 -3.85 -30.66 15.80
CA LYS A 161 -3.57 -31.35 14.52
C LYS A 161 -2.67 -30.51 13.61
N ALA A 162 -2.94 -29.20 13.48
CA ALA A 162 -2.14 -28.29 12.68
C ALA A 162 -0.72 -28.11 13.24
N MET A 163 -0.56 -28.03 14.56
CA MET A 163 0.75 -27.96 15.21
C MET A 163 1.57 -29.22 14.97
N GLN A 164 0.98 -30.41 15.18
CA GLN A 164 1.63 -31.69 14.89
C GLN A 164 2.01 -31.82 13.41
N PHE A 165 1.10 -31.46 12.49
CA PHE A 165 1.37 -31.47 11.06
C PHE A 165 2.55 -30.56 10.67
N LEU A 166 2.58 -29.32 11.18
CA LEU A 166 3.68 -28.39 10.93
C LEU A 166 5.00 -28.92 11.53
N GLN A 167 4.98 -29.48 12.74
CA GLN A 167 6.17 -30.07 13.37
C GLN A 167 6.69 -31.30 12.59
N ASN A 168 5.80 -32.15 12.07
CA ASN A 168 6.17 -33.30 11.24
C ASN A 168 6.79 -32.88 9.90
N LEU A 169 6.45 -31.70 9.37
CA LEU A 169 7.11 -31.08 8.23
C LEU A 169 8.44 -30.38 8.58
N GLY A 170 8.86 -30.41 9.85
CA GLY A 170 10.09 -29.79 10.34
C GLY A 170 9.99 -28.32 10.74
N TRP A 171 8.78 -27.75 10.88
CA TRP A 171 8.60 -26.37 11.31
C TRP A 171 8.71 -26.20 12.83
N ASN A 172 9.60 -25.30 13.25
CA ASN A 172 9.75 -24.96 14.67
C ASN A 172 8.76 -23.87 15.09
N ILE A 173 7.67 -24.26 15.77
CA ILE A 173 6.63 -23.33 16.25
C ILE A 173 7.09 -22.60 17.52
N ASN A 174 6.92 -21.29 17.56
CA ASN A 174 7.30 -20.43 18.67
C ASN A 174 6.17 -20.32 19.70
N SER A 175 6.16 -21.20 20.70
CA SER A 175 5.15 -21.21 21.77
C SER A 175 5.02 -19.89 22.56
N LYS A 176 6.06 -19.06 22.61
CA LYS A 176 6.04 -17.77 23.34
C LYS A 176 5.42 -16.61 22.55
N LYS A 177 5.32 -16.72 21.22
CA LYS A 177 4.66 -15.72 20.35
C LYS A 177 3.34 -16.22 19.77
N SER A 178 3.12 -17.53 19.77
CA SER A 178 1.86 -18.14 19.37
C SER A 178 0.79 -17.93 20.45
N ILE A 179 -0.44 -17.67 20.01
CA ILE A 179 -1.63 -17.58 20.86
C ILE A 179 -2.42 -18.86 20.59
N CYS A 180 -2.04 -19.94 21.27
CA CYS A 180 -2.61 -21.28 21.04
C CYS A 180 -3.99 -21.47 21.68
N THR A 181 -4.41 -20.58 22.58
CA THR A 181 -5.76 -20.58 23.15
C THR A 181 -6.70 -19.77 22.26
N PRO A 182 -7.84 -20.33 21.81
CA PRO A 182 -8.88 -19.62 21.07
C PRO A 182 -9.30 -18.30 21.73
N THR A 183 -9.15 -17.19 21.01
CA THR A 183 -9.67 -15.86 21.41
C THR A 183 -10.52 -15.27 20.29
N ARG A 184 -11.43 -14.34 20.65
CA ARG A 184 -12.15 -13.50 19.66
C ARG A 184 -11.48 -12.14 19.41
N LEU A 185 -10.35 -11.87 20.08
CA LEU A 185 -9.57 -10.64 19.96
C LEU A 185 -8.11 -11.02 19.67
N ILE A 186 -7.59 -10.64 18.50
CA ILE A 186 -6.22 -11.03 18.10
C ILE A 186 -5.51 -9.98 17.24
N ASP A 187 -4.19 -9.83 17.43
CA ASP A 187 -3.34 -8.95 16.63
C ASP A 187 -2.76 -9.71 15.41
N PHE A 188 -3.23 -9.36 14.22
CA PHE A 188 -2.80 -9.97 12.95
C PHE A 188 -2.59 -8.90 11.87
N LEU A 189 -1.49 -9.02 11.11
CA LEU A 189 -1.03 -7.99 10.14
C LEU A 189 -0.85 -6.59 10.75
N GLY A 190 -0.66 -6.53 12.08
CA GLY A 190 -0.51 -5.28 12.83
C GLY A 190 -1.80 -4.47 12.98
N ILE A 191 -2.95 -5.13 12.90
CA ILE A 191 -4.30 -4.65 13.23
C ILE A 191 -4.87 -5.59 14.29
N THR A 192 -5.60 -5.07 15.26
CA THR A 192 -6.35 -5.87 16.23
C THR A 192 -7.72 -6.18 15.65
N TRP A 193 -8.09 -7.46 15.57
CA TRP A 193 -9.37 -7.93 15.06
C TRP A 193 -10.22 -8.43 16.23
N ASP A 194 -11.46 -7.94 16.32
CA ASP A 194 -12.49 -8.37 17.26
C ASP A 194 -13.65 -8.97 16.48
N THR A 195 -13.77 -10.29 16.48
CA THR A 195 -14.85 -11.01 15.80
C THR A 195 -16.15 -11.01 16.61
N ASN A 196 -16.11 -10.68 17.90
CA ASN A 196 -17.30 -10.63 18.76
C ASN A 196 -18.11 -9.36 18.50
N SER A 197 -17.45 -8.19 18.53
CA SER A 197 -18.07 -6.91 18.16
C SER A 197 -18.01 -6.61 16.66
N ASN A 198 -17.45 -7.53 15.86
CA ASN A 198 -17.23 -7.41 14.42
C ASN A 198 -16.48 -6.13 14.03
N ARG A 199 -15.41 -5.81 14.77
CA ARG A 199 -14.63 -4.56 14.66
C ARG A 199 -13.13 -4.79 14.51
N LYS A 200 -12.45 -3.80 13.95
CA LYS A 200 -10.99 -3.73 13.87
C LYS A 200 -10.46 -2.44 14.47
N PHE A 201 -9.29 -2.53 15.10
CA PHE A 201 -8.64 -1.45 15.83
C PHE A 201 -7.14 -1.38 15.49
N LEU A 202 -6.51 -0.24 15.79
CA LEU A 202 -5.05 -0.19 15.84
C LEU A 202 -4.57 -0.71 17.20
N PRO A 203 -3.55 -1.58 17.25
CA PRO A 203 -2.94 -2.01 18.50
C PRO A 203 -2.50 -0.81 19.35
N THR A 204 -2.78 -0.87 20.66
CA THR A 204 -2.50 0.22 21.61
C THR A 204 -1.04 0.65 21.60
N GLU A 205 -0.11 -0.29 21.46
CA GLU A 205 1.32 0.01 21.28
C GLU A 205 1.61 0.92 20.09
N LYS A 206 0.96 0.69 18.93
CA LYS A 206 1.15 1.51 17.74
C LYS A 206 0.60 2.92 17.95
N ILE A 207 -0.58 3.03 18.56
CA ILE A 207 -1.18 4.31 18.93
C ILE A 207 -0.24 5.09 19.87
N ASN A 208 0.31 4.43 20.90
CA ASN A 208 1.23 5.05 21.85
C ASN A 208 2.55 5.48 21.19
N LYS A 209 3.15 4.64 20.34
CA LYS A 209 4.34 4.99 19.53
C LYS A 209 4.07 6.19 18.62
N ILE A 210 2.89 6.28 18.01
CA ILE A 210 2.50 7.44 17.17
C ILE A 210 2.28 8.68 18.02
N ARG A 211 1.58 8.58 19.16
CA ARG A 211 1.39 9.69 20.11
C ARG A 211 2.72 10.26 20.61
N GLN A 212 3.64 9.40 21.05
CA GLN A 212 4.99 9.81 21.48
C GLN A 212 5.79 10.44 20.33
N CYS A 213 5.72 9.84 19.13
CA CYS A 213 6.37 10.39 17.94
C CYS A 213 5.82 11.76 17.53
N LEU A 214 4.51 12.00 17.73
CA LEU A 214 3.87 13.29 17.50
C LEU A 214 4.26 14.30 18.58
N SER A 215 4.11 13.98 19.87
CA SER A 215 4.38 14.93 20.96
C SER A 215 5.83 15.41 20.95
N THR A 216 6.80 14.50 20.92
CA THR A 216 8.23 14.88 20.91
C THR A 216 8.61 15.73 19.69
N ARG A 217 7.95 15.57 18.54
CA ARG A 217 8.26 16.33 17.31
C ARG A 217 7.48 17.63 17.17
N LEU A 218 6.27 17.72 17.73
CA LEU A 218 5.53 18.96 17.83
C LEU A 218 6.24 19.92 18.80
N SER A 219 6.69 19.42 19.96
CA SER A 219 7.49 20.21 20.92
C SER A 219 8.84 20.68 20.37
N ALA A 220 9.42 19.98 19.38
CA ALA A 220 10.71 20.35 18.81
C ALA A 220 10.65 21.45 17.73
N GLY A 221 9.45 21.82 17.24
CA GLY A 221 9.21 22.83 16.21
C GLY A 221 9.69 22.48 14.78
N ASN A 222 10.82 21.77 14.67
CA ASN A 222 11.58 21.60 13.42
C ASN A 222 11.49 20.16 12.88
N TRP A 223 11.18 20.00 11.59
CA TRP A 223 10.95 18.70 10.95
C TRP A 223 11.84 18.50 9.72
N THR A 224 12.51 17.35 9.63
CA THR A 224 13.17 16.90 8.38
C THR A 224 12.16 16.21 7.44
N LEU A 225 12.42 16.29 6.13
CA LEU A 225 11.59 15.62 5.11
C LEU A 225 11.40 14.12 5.39
N LYS A 226 12.48 13.42 5.80
CA LYS A 226 12.44 11.99 6.14
C LYS A 226 11.57 11.69 7.35
N GLN A 227 11.58 12.55 8.38
CA GLN A 227 10.71 12.41 9.55
C GLN A 227 9.23 12.61 9.19
N ALA A 228 8.93 13.60 8.34
CA ALA A 228 7.57 13.86 7.83
C ALA A 228 7.06 12.71 6.95
N GLN A 229 7.88 12.19 6.02
CA GLN A 229 7.55 11.02 5.20
C GLN A 229 7.28 9.77 6.04
N CYS A 230 8.12 9.48 7.03
CA CYS A 230 7.90 8.36 7.95
C CYS A 230 6.58 8.49 8.72
N LEU A 231 6.25 9.69 9.22
CA LEU A 231 4.97 9.92 9.90
C LEU A 231 3.78 9.76 8.95
N LEU A 232 3.87 10.29 7.73
CA LEU A 232 2.83 10.15 6.72
C LEU A 232 2.56 8.66 6.39
N GLY A 233 3.61 7.84 6.30
CA GLY A 233 3.49 6.39 6.16
C GLY A 233 2.79 5.71 7.34
N TYR A 234 3.11 6.09 8.59
CA TYR A 234 2.38 5.61 9.77
C TYR A 234 0.90 6.02 9.73
N LEU A 235 0.61 7.28 9.40
CA LEU A 235 -0.77 7.78 9.32
C LEU A 235 -1.58 7.13 8.19
N GLN A 236 -0.94 6.84 7.05
CA GLN A 236 -1.57 6.12 5.94
C GLN A 236 -1.90 4.67 6.33
N PHE A 237 -1.01 3.97 7.05
CA PHE A 237 -1.32 2.66 7.65
C PHE A 237 -2.46 2.75 8.68
N CYS A 238 -2.53 3.84 9.44
CA CYS A 238 -3.59 4.09 10.41
C CYS A 238 -4.95 4.43 9.79
N ASN A 239 -5.03 4.66 8.49
CA ASN A 239 -6.29 4.88 7.78
C ASN A 239 -7.02 3.53 7.55
N LEU A 240 -7.49 2.93 8.66
CA LEU A 240 -8.17 1.63 8.68
C LEU A 240 -9.45 1.59 7.83
N HIS A 241 -10.07 2.75 7.59
CA HIS A 241 -10.97 2.95 6.47
C HIS A 241 -10.14 3.43 5.27
N HIS A 242 -9.91 2.57 4.28
CA HIS A 242 -9.91 3.08 2.92
C HIS A 242 -11.40 3.27 2.57
N PRO A 243 -11.95 4.50 2.45
CA PRO A 243 -13.24 4.67 1.80
C PRO A 243 -13.13 4.05 0.39
N PRO A 244 -14.23 3.55 -0.22
CA PRO A 244 -14.17 3.11 -1.61
C PRO A 244 -13.50 4.21 -2.43
N GLY A 245 -12.39 3.85 -3.08
CA GLY A 245 -11.43 4.83 -3.59
C GLY A 245 -12.15 5.84 -4.47
N LYS A 246 -11.77 7.11 -4.41
CA LYS A 246 -12.49 8.15 -5.12
C LYS A 246 -11.80 8.49 -6.43
N TRP A 247 -12.58 8.93 -7.41
CA TRP A 247 -12.08 9.66 -8.54
C TRP A 247 -12.58 11.09 -8.48
N GLY A 248 -11.77 12.01 -9.01
CA GLY A 248 -12.08 13.42 -9.12
C GLY A 248 -11.79 13.90 -10.54
N ALA A 249 -12.65 14.77 -11.04
CA ALA A 249 -12.39 15.55 -12.22
C ALA A 249 -12.77 17.01 -11.99
N LEU A 250 -12.07 17.93 -12.65
CA LEU A 250 -12.49 19.33 -12.75
C LEU A 250 -13.12 19.52 -14.13
N VAL A 251 -14.37 19.96 -14.19
CA VAL A 251 -15.13 20.22 -15.42
C VAL A 251 -15.66 21.65 -15.35
N ASN A 252 -15.21 22.54 -16.24
CA ASN A 252 -15.65 23.95 -16.26
C ASN A 252 -15.51 24.64 -14.88
N SER A 253 -14.40 24.40 -14.17
CA SER A 253 -14.16 24.82 -12.77
C SER A 253 -15.11 24.23 -11.71
N LYS A 254 -16.10 23.40 -12.09
CA LYS A 254 -16.90 22.59 -11.17
C LYS A 254 -16.16 21.30 -10.81
N SER A 255 -16.18 20.95 -9.52
CA SER A 255 -15.54 19.74 -9.00
C SER A 255 -16.47 18.52 -9.09
N VAL A 256 -16.24 17.64 -10.05
CA VAL A 256 -16.96 16.36 -10.21
C VAL A 256 -16.22 15.27 -9.43
N ARG A 257 -16.95 14.40 -8.73
CA ARG A 257 -16.36 13.29 -7.96
C ARG A 257 -17.29 12.09 -7.93
N GLY A 258 -16.69 10.90 -7.88
CA GLY A 258 -17.41 9.65 -7.64
C GLY A 258 -16.60 8.65 -6.82
N HIS A 259 -17.19 7.49 -6.59
CA HIS A 259 -16.58 6.39 -5.85
C HIS A 259 -16.38 5.18 -6.76
N TRP A 260 -15.24 4.51 -6.62
CA TRP A 260 -15.00 3.22 -7.25
C TRP A 260 -15.84 2.13 -6.59
N THR A 261 -16.67 1.44 -7.39
CA THR A 261 -17.30 0.19 -6.97
C THR A 261 -16.24 -0.86 -6.61
N PRO A 262 -16.56 -1.89 -5.80
CA PRO A 262 -15.62 -2.96 -5.47
C PRO A 262 -15.02 -3.67 -6.70
N ARG A 263 -15.78 -3.76 -7.81
CA ARG A 263 -15.32 -4.30 -9.08
C ARG A 263 -14.35 -3.34 -9.80
N GLN A 264 -14.59 -2.03 -9.74
CA GLN A 264 -13.70 -1.02 -10.34
C GLN A 264 -12.39 -0.84 -9.56
N MET A 265 -12.40 -1.03 -8.23
CA MET A 265 -11.18 -0.94 -7.42
C MET A 265 -10.10 -1.94 -7.85
N THR A 266 -10.46 -3.07 -8.46
CA THR A 266 -9.49 -4.05 -9.01
C THR A 266 -8.97 -3.70 -10.41
N TRP A 267 -9.50 -2.65 -11.06
CA TRP A 267 -9.06 -2.27 -12.41
C TRP A 267 -7.66 -1.64 -12.40
N HIS A 268 -6.93 -1.89 -13.49
CA HIS A 268 -5.66 -1.21 -13.80
C HIS A 268 -5.86 0.31 -13.91
N CYS A 269 -4.83 1.12 -13.57
CA CYS A 269 -4.93 2.59 -13.55
C CYS A 269 -5.49 3.17 -14.86
N ASN A 270 -4.96 2.79 -16.01
CA ASN A 270 -5.47 3.17 -17.35
C ASN A 270 -6.98 2.98 -17.56
N LEU A 271 -7.59 1.94 -16.97
CA LEU A 271 -9.03 1.70 -17.07
C LEU A 271 -9.82 2.59 -16.10
N LYS A 272 -9.27 2.88 -14.93
CA LYS A 272 -9.83 3.86 -13.98
C LYS A 272 -9.79 5.27 -14.56
N GLU A 273 -8.64 5.67 -15.12
CA GLU A 273 -8.47 6.95 -15.81
C GLU A 273 -9.52 7.13 -16.91
N MET A 274 -9.64 6.16 -17.84
CA MET A 274 -10.64 6.21 -18.91
C MET A 274 -12.08 6.27 -18.36
N HIS A 275 -12.40 5.51 -17.31
CA HIS A 275 -13.72 5.60 -16.68
C HIS A 275 -13.99 6.98 -16.07
N ALA A 276 -12.99 7.59 -15.43
CA ALA A 276 -13.14 8.92 -14.84
C ALA A 276 -13.30 10.02 -15.91
N VAL A 277 -12.74 9.85 -17.12
CA VAL A 277 -13.05 10.71 -18.28
C VAL A 277 -14.53 10.57 -18.67
N ILE A 278 -15.00 9.34 -18.91
CA ILE A 278 -16.40 9.07 -19.31
C ILE A 278 -17.37 9.60 -18.25
N ALA A 279 -17.12 9.30 -16.98
CA ALA A 279 -17.96 9.72 -15.86
C ALA A 279 -17.91 11.24 -15.60
N ALA A 280 -16.83 11.93 -15.99
CA ALA A 280 -16.78 13.40 -15.96
C ALA A 280 -17.69 14.01 -17.04
N ILE A 281 -17.69 13.46 -18.27
CA ILE A 281 -18.59 13.91 -19.35
C ILE A 281 -20.05 13.63 -18.99
N LEU A 282 -20.34 12.44 -18.48
CA LEU A 282 -21.69 12.04 -18.04
C LEU A 282 -22.22 12.84 -16.84
N SER A 283 -21.38 13.62 -16.15
CA SER A 283 -21.81 14.40 -14.98
C SER A 283 -22.53 15.71 -15.30
N ASP A 284 -22.31 16.27 -16.50
CA ASP A 284 -22.97 17.50 -16.98
C ASP A 284 -23.10 17.49 -18.52
N PRO A 285 -23.81 16.50 -19.13
CA PRO A 285 -23.78 16.27 -20.58
C PRO A 285 -24.29 17.47 -21.38
N GLU A 286 -25.41 18.06 -20.96
CA GLU A 286 -26.02 19.22 -21.62
C GLU A 286 -25.11 20.46 -21.58
N ALA A 287 -24.36 20.66 -20.48
CA ALA A 287 -23.40 21.76 -20.40
C ALA A 287 -22.09 21.51 -21.18
N LEU A 288 -21.90 20.30 -21.73
CA LEU A 288 -20.73 19.92 -22.53
C LEU A 288 -21.05 19.68 -24.01
N LYS A 289 -22.33 19.48 -24.34
CA LYS A 289 -22.84 19.31 -25.70
C LYS A 289 -22.35 20.41 -26.66
N ASP A 290 -22.20 20.04 -27.94
CA ASP A 290 -21.85 20.93 -29.05
C ASP A 290 -20.56 21.74 -28.80
N SER A 291 -19.54 21.12 -28.19
CA SER A 291 -18.33 21.86 -27.77
C SER A 291 -17.00 21.13 -27.94
N LYS A 292 -15.93 21.93 -28.10
CA LYS A 292 -14.55 21.47 -28.15
C LYS A 292 -13.96 21.49 -26.73
N ILE A 293 -13.51 20.33 -26.25
CA ILE A 293 -13.05 20.15 -24.87
C ILE A 293 -11.57 19.78 -24.87
N ILE A 294 -10.76 20.55 -24.15
CA ILE A 294 -9.37 20.17 -23.85
C ILE A 294 -9.38 19.20 -22.67
N LEU A 295 -8.97 17.96 -22.93
CA LEU A 295 -8.87 16.90 -21.93
C LEU A 295 -7.42 16.78 -21.45
N GLN A 296 -7.19 16.97 -20.16
CA GLN A 296 -5.87 16.85 -19.53
C GLN A 296 -5.84 15.65 -18.59
N SER A 297 -4.88 14.75 -18.82
CA SER A 297 -4.62 13.58 -17.98
C SER A 297 -3.13 13.36 -17.80
N ASP A 298 -2.74 12.87 -16.63
CA ASP A 298 -1.37 12.43 -16.32
C ASP A 298 -0.99 11.08 -16.94
N SER A 299 -1.96 10.41 -17.58
CA SER A 299 -1.75 9.16 -18.30
C SER A 299 -1.47 9.37 -19.78
N LYS A 300 -0.21 9.13 -20.15
CA LYS A 300 0.19 9.01 -21.57
C LYS A 300 -0.57 7.91 -22.30
N THR A 301 -1.02 6.86 -21.60
CA THR A 301 -1.76 5.76 -22.22
C THR A 301 -3.17 6.19 -22.61
N VAL A 302 -3.93 6.81 -21.69
CA VAL A 302 -5.29 7.28 -22.00
C VAL A 302 -5.26 8.39 -23.04
N VAL A 303 -4.35 9.37 -22.91
CA VAL A 303 -4.15 10.42 -23.92
C VAL A 303 -3.87 9.82 -25.31
N SER A 304 -3.02 8.79 -25.40
CA SER A 304 -2.74 8.12 -26.68
C SER A 304 -3.91 7.30 -27.21
N TYR A 305 -4.68 6.62 -26.36
CA TYR A 305 -5.84 5.85 -26.79
C TYR A 305 -6.96 6.75 -27.31
N ILE A 306 -7.17 7.92 -26.70
CA ILE A 306 -8.14 8.90 -27.18
C ILE A 306 -7.64 9.55 -28.48
N LYS A 307 -6.37 9.99 -28.53
CA LYS A 307 -5.79 10.64 -29.71
C LYS A 307 -5.78 9.74 -30.95
N ASN A 308 -5.61 8.43 -30.77
CA ASN A 308 -5.51 7.45 -31.85
C ASN A 308 -6.80 6.62 -32.00
N GLU A 309 -7.90 7.02 -31.34
CA GLU A 309 -9.20 6.34 -31.34
C GLU A 309 -9.18 4.85 -30.97
N GLY A 310 -8.11 4.41 -30.29
CA GLY A 310 -7.94 3.05 -29.83
C GLY A 310 -6.48 2.64 -29.61
N GLY A 311 -6.27 1.33 -29.51
CA GLY A 311 -4.95 0.73 -29.38
C GLY A 311 -5.01 -0.79 -29.24
N THR A 312 -3.95 -1.46 -29.71
CA THR A 312 -3.88 -2.94 -29.80
C THR A 312 -3.50 -3.62 -28.48
N LYS A 313 -2.93 -2.88 -27.52
CA LYS A 313 -2.34 -3.45 -26.29
C LYS A 313 -3.36 -3.86 -25.22
N SER A 314 -4.60 -3.40 -25.28
CA SER A 314 -5.64 -3.74 -24.30
C SER A 314 -7.03 -3.73 -24.92
N LYS A 315 -7.59 -4.92 -25.16
CA LYS A 315 -8.98 -5.09 -25.67
C LYS A 315 -10.01 -4.37 -24.79
N ARG A 316 -9.79 -4.32 -23.47
CA ARG A 316 -10.70 -3.69 -22.51
C ARG A 316 -10.60 -2.16 -22.52
N LEU A 317 -9.40 -1.61 -22.72
CA LEU A 317 -9.24 -0.15 -22.86
C LEU A 317 -9.80 0.31 -24.21
N LEU A 318 -9.57 -0.46 -25.29
CA LEU A 318 -10.18 -0.24 -26.60
C LEU A 318 -11.73 -0.22 -26.53
N ALA A 319 -12.35 -1.16 -25.80
CA ALA A 319 -13.80 -1.17 -25.62
C ALA A 319 -14.31 0.11 -24.94
N MET A 320 -13.61 0.59 -23.91
CA MET A 320 -13.95 1.86 -23.24
C MET A 320 -13.64 3.10 -24.10
N THR A 321 -12.63 3.04 -24.97
CA THR A 321 -12.41 4.11 -25.96
C THR A 321 -13.58 4.20 -26.94
N LYS A 322 -14.12 3.06 -27.41
CA LYS A 322 -15.32 3.05 -28.25
C LYS A 322 -16.56 3.60 -27.54
N GLU A 323 -16.75 3.26 -26.26
CA GLU A 323 -17.80 3.82 -25.40
C GLU A 323 -17.67 5.34 -25.27
N LEU A 324 -16.46 5.85 -25.04
CA LEU A 324 -16.17 7.28 -24.97
C LEU A 324 -16.42 8.00 -26.30
N LEU A 325 -15.98 7.43 -27.43
CA LEU A 325 -16.17 8.03 -28.76
C LEU A 325 -17.66 8.09 -29.14
N ALA A 326 -18.40 6.99 -28.97
CA ALA A 326 -19.84 6.98 -29.22
C ALA A 326 -20.59 8.00 -28.33
N LEU A 327 -20.18 8.16 -27.07
CA LEU A 327 -20.71 9.20 -26.19
C LEU A 327 -20.40 10.61 -26.72
N THR A 328 -19.15 10.89 -27.12
CA THR A 328 -18.78 12.21 -27.62
C THR A 328 -19.46 12.54 -28.94
N ASP A 329 -19.60 11.57 -29.84
CA ASP A 329 -20.32 11.73 -31.12
C ASP A 329 -21.80 12.05 -30.87
N SER A 330 -22.46 11.32 -29.96
CA SER A 330 -23.86 11.55 -29.59
C SER A 330 -24.14 12.92 -28.97
N LEU A 331 -23.12 13.55 -28.38
CA LEU A 331 -23.17 14.88 -27.77
C LEU A 331 -22.52 15.96 -28.65
N ASN A 332 -22.05 15.62 -29.86
CA ASN A 332 -21.30 16.51 -30.76
C ASN A 332 -20.11 17.20 -30.05
N ILE A 333 -19.34 16.41 -29.30
CA ILE A 333 -18.17 16.83 -28.53
C ILE A 333 -16.89 16.49 -29.27
N VAL A 334 -15.99 17.47 -29.45
CA VAL A 334 -14.64 17.23 -29.97
C VAL A 334 -13.64 17.23 -28.82
N LEU A 335 -13.07 16.06 -28.50
CA LEU A 335 -12.01 15.94 -27.48
C LEU A 335 -10.62 16.26 -28.06
N ILE A 336 -9.89 17.13 -27.37
CA ILE A 336 -8.49 17.48 -27.68
C ILE A 336 -7.63 16.96 -26.50
N PRO A 337 -7.04 15.75 -26.61
CA PRO A 337 -6.32 15.13 -25.50
C PRO A 337 -4.88 15.63 -25.35
N HIS A 338 -4.53 16.08 -24.14
CA HIS A 338 -3.21 16.56 -23.76
C HIS A 338 -2.67 15.82 -22.54
N HIS A 339 -1.38 15.47 -22.57
CA HIS A 339 -0.68 14.91 -21.41
C HIS A 339 -0.24 16.02 -20.46
N LEU A 340 -0.63 15.94 -19.19
CA LEU A 340 -0.22 16.85 -18.13
C LEU A 340 0.60 16.07 -17.08
N PRO A 341 1.93 16.25 -16.97
CA PRO A 341 2.73 15.51 -15.98
C PRO A 341 2.17 15.67 -14.56
N GLY A 342 2.01 14.57 -13.82
CA GLY A 342 1.26 14.52 -12.55
C GLY A 342 1.68 15.52 -11.47
N MET A 343 2.91 16.03 -11.51
CA MET A 343 3.36 17.16 -10.67
C MET A 343 2.55 18.46 -10.85
N TYR A 344 1.86 18.60 -11.99
CA TYR A 344 0.96 19.71 -12.32
C TYR A 344 -0.53 19.34 -12.17
N ASN A 345 -0.86 18.07 -11.90
CA ASN A 345 -2.24 17.58 -11.76
C ASN A 345 -2.83 17.78 -10.34
N MET A 346 -2.30 18.74 -9.57
CA MET A 346 -2.52 18.83 -8.12
C MET A 346 -3.99 19.11 -7.72
N GLU A 347 -4.81 19.62 -8.62
CA GLU A 347 -6.21 19.96 -8.32
C GLU A 347 -7.15 18.74 -8.42
N ALA A 348 -7.04 17.94 -9.48
CA ALA A 348 -7.75 16.66 -9.55
C ALA A 348 -7.25 15.70 -8.44
N ASP A 349 -5.94 15.72 -8.11
CA ASP A 349 -5.37 15.06 -6.93
C ASP A 349 -5.97 15.54 -5.60
N HIS A 350 -6.25 16.84 -5.48
CA HIS A 350 -6.90 17.43 -4.31
C HIS A 350 -8.39 17.03 -4.20
N LEU A 351 -9.07 16.79 -5.32
CA LEU A 351 -10.47 16.40 -5.37
C LEU A 351 -10.65 14.89 -5.09
N SER A 352 -9.80 14.03 -5.66
CA SER A 352 -9.75 12.60 -5.31
C SER A 352 -9.40 12.40 -3.83
N ARG A 353 -8.50 13.22 -3.27
CA ARG A 353 -8.01 13.14 -1.87
C ARG A 353 -8.71 14.09 -0.88
N ASN A 354 -9.79 14.76 -1.31
CA ASN A 354 -10.73 15.53 -0.48
C ASN A 354 -10.14 16.67 0.38
N ARG A 355 -9.45 17.64 -0.22
CA ARG A 355 -8.91 18.84 0.45
C ARG A 355 -9.75 20.10 0.18
N LYS A 356 -9.83 21.02 1.15
CA LYS A 356 -10.27 22.41 0.95
C LYS A 356 -9.04 23.32 0.86
N GLY A 357 -8.93 24.11 -0.20
CA GLY A 357 -7.96 25.17 -0.41
C GLY A 357 -8.28 25.90 -1.71
N ASN A 358 -8.07 27.22 -1.78
CA ASN A 358 -8.34 28.01 -2.97
C ASN A 358 -7.19 27.81 -3.98
N GLY A 359 -7.51 27.34 -5.19
CA GLY A 359 -6.55 27.14 -6.27
C GLY A 359 -6.33 28.40 -7.10
N ILE A 360 -5.13 28.53 -7.69
CA ILE A 360 -4.79 29.56 -8.69
C ILE A 360 -4.50 28.86 -10.01
N PHE A 361 -5.07 29.39 -11.09
CA PHE A 361 -5.00 28.86 -12.45
C PHE A 361 -3.61 29.04 -13.10
N TYR A 362 -3.21 28.08 -13.95
CA TYR A 362 -2.06 28.19 -14.84
C TYR A 362 -2.51 28.02 -16.30
N PRO A 363 -2.41 29.05 -17.16
CA PRO A 363 -2.57 28.86 -18.60
C PRO A 363 -1.39 28.03 -19.14
N GLY A 364 -1.70 27.03 -19.96
CA GLY A 364 -0.68 26.25 -20.67
C GLY A 364 0.16 27.11 -21.61
N LYS A 365 1.42 26.70 -21.85
CA LYS A 365 2.35 27.38 -22.75
C LYS A 365 1.70 27.72 -24.09
N GLN A 366 1.47 29.01 -24.35
CA GLN A 366 1.20 29.49 -25.69
C GLN A 366 2.45 29.32 -26.55
N GLY A 367 2.29 28.60 -27.66
CA GLY A 367 3.25 28.54 -28.76
C GLY A 367 2.48 28.57 -30.06
N ASN A 368 2.59 29.69 -30.79
CA ASN A 368 1.99 29.96 -32.09
C ASN A 368 0.46 30.09 -32.15
N ILE A 369 -0.05 31.19 -31.57
CA ILE A 369 -1.01 32.06 -32.29
C ILE A 369 -0.32 33.42 -32.44
N GLN A 370 -0.43 34.04 -33.61
CA GLN A 370 0.32 35.25 -33.97
C GLN A 370 -0.15 36.50 -33.20
N SER A 371 0.75 37.47 -33.12
CA SER A 371 0.71 38.66 -32.26
C SER A 371 -0.16 39.81 -32.76
N VAL A 372 -0.81 40.54 -31.83
CA VAL A 372 -0.94 42.01 -31.88
C VAL A 372 -0.88 42.57 -30.45
N GLY A 373 -0.03 43.59 -30.20
CA GLY A 373 -0.21 44.53 -29.07
C GLY A 373 0.69 44.40 -27.82
N ASN A 374 1.73 45.24 -27.78
CA ASN A 374 2.51 45.69 -26.59
C ASN A 374 1.69 45.77 -25.27
N THR A 375 2.19 45.55 -24.05
CA THR A 375 3.52 45.19 -23.47
C THR A 375 3.25 44.66 -22.03
N ARG A 376 4.17 44.16 -21.18
CA ARG A 376 5.64 44.10 -21.07
C ARG A 376 5.98 42.81 -20.28
N ASN A 377 6.98 42.02 -20.69
CA ASN A 377 7.42 40.84 -19.91
C ASN A 377 8.12 41.23 -18.60
N ARG A 378 7.79 40.55 -17.49
CA ARG A 378 8.75 40.29 -16.38
C ARG A 378 8.53 38.91 -15.77
N SER A 379 9.48 38.02 -16.02
CA SER A 379 9.65 36.74 -15.32
C SER A 379 10.35 36.95 -13.97
N PHE A 380 9.86 36.32 -12.91
CA PHE A 380 10.64 36.11 -11.69
C PHE A 380 10.54 34.66 -11.21
N CYS A 381 11.66 34.13 -10.75
CA CYS A 381 11.81 32.80 -10.19
C CYS A 381 12.11 32.94 -8.69
N PHE A 382 11.40 32.20 -7.85
CA PHE A 382 11.80 32.02 -6.45
C PHE A 382 11.90 30.54 -6.09
N LYS A 383 12.91 30.23 -5.29
CA LYS A 383 13.38 28.88 -4.96
C LYS A 383 13.22 28.64 -3.46
N ARG A 384 12.70 27.47 -3.08
CA ARG A 384 12.62 26.94 -1.69
C ARG A 384 11.98 27.86 -0.64
N GLY A 385 10.66 27.75 -0.49
CA GLY A 385 9.94 28.01 0.77
C GLY A 385 9.61 26.69 1.47
N THR A 386 9.91 26.61 2.76
CA THR A 386 9.75 25.51 3.73
C THR A 386 8.56 24.53 3.57
N VAL A 387 8.86 23.23 3.66
CA VAL A 387 7.88 22.12 3.82
C VAL A 387 7.17 22.12 5.20
N GLY A 388 7.44 23.13 6.06
CA GLY A 388 6.94 23.21 7.44
C GLY A 388 5.44 23.45 7.54
N GLU A 389 4.92 24.47 6.84
CA GLU A 389 3.56 24.97 7.09
C GLU A 389 2.46 24.04 6.54
N LEU A 390 2.70 23.42 5.38
CA LEU A 390 1.81 22.39 4.83
C LEU A 390 1.77 21.10 5.68
N CYS A 391 2.83 20.82 6.45
CA CYS A 391 2.80 19.75 7.44
C CYS A 391 2.02 20.18 8.69
N TYR A 392 2.25 21.40 9.18
CA TYR A 392 1.62 21.94 10.38
C TYR A 392 0.09 22.08 10.26
N ALA A 393 -0.39 22.64 9.14
CA ALA A 393 -1.83 22.75 8.87
C ALA A 393 -2.53 21.38 8.70
N ARG A 394 -1.81 20.36 8.19
CA ARG A 394 -2.31 18.98 8.17
C ARG A 394 -2.32 18.35 9.56
N LEU A 395 -1.27 18.58 10.36
CA LEU A 395 -1.12 18.06 11.72
C LEU A 395 -2.20 18.61 12.66
N ILE A 396 -2.41 19.92 12.72
CA ILE A 396 -3.48 20.53 13.55
C ILE A 396 -4.87 20.06 13.13
N ARG A 397 -5.11 19.85 11.83
CA ARG A 397 -6.41 19.36 11.34
C ARG A 397 -6.61 17.86 11.62
N LEU A 398 -5.54 17.06 11.60
CA LEU A 398 -5.55 15.66 12.02
C LEU A 398 -5.69 15.53 13.53
N GLU A 399 -5.04 16.38 14.32
CA GLU A 399 -5.23 16.49 15.76
C GLU A 399 -6.68 16.82 16.09
N ARG A 400 -7.28 17.84 15.46
CA ARG A 400 -8.72 18.15 15.62
C ARG A 400 -9.63 16.98 15.21
N LEU A 401 -9.27 16.18 14.20
CA LEU A 401 -10.03 15.00 13.80
C LEU A 401 -9.86 13.81 14.76
N LEU A 402 -8.65 13.58 15.27
CA LEU A 402 -8.35 12.55 16.26
C LEU A 402 -8.98 12.91 17.61
N SER A 403 -8.84 14.14 18.08
CA SER A 403 -9.43 14.64 19.32
C SER A 403 -10.96 14.63 19.25
N ARG A 404 -11.59 15.04 18.14
CA ARG A 404 -13.06 14.90 17.98
C ARG A 404 -13.52 13.43 17.96
N ARG A 405 -12.75 12.52 17.38
CA ARG A 405 -13.04 11.07 17.41
C ARG A 405 -12.72 10.40 18.75
N LEU A 406 -11.88 11.01 19.59
CA LEU A 406 -11.56 10.53 20.94
C LEU A 406 -12.51 11.11 22.00
N GLN A 407 -13.03 12.32 21.81
CA GLN A 407 -14.00 12.95 22.73
C GLN A 407 -15.42 12.38 22.62
N GLN A 408 -15.77 11.73 21.50
CA GLN A 408 -17.14 11.20 21.30
C GLN A 408 -17.40 9.80 21.86
N THR A 409 -16.40 9.06 22.33
CA THR A 409 -16.63 7.74 22.97
C THR A 409 -15.61 7.44 24.07
N GLY A 410 -16.11 7.16 25.29
CA GLY A 410 -15.36 6.44 26.33
C GLY A 410 -15.04 4.97 25.96
N ASN A 411 -15.60 4.48 24.86
CA ASN A 411 -15.26 3.23 24.22
C ASN A 411 -14.15 3.41 23.16
N ARG A 412 -13.31 2.37 22.98
CA ARG A 412 -12.22 2.37 21.99
C ARG A 412 -12.77 2.65 20.58
N PRO A 413 -12.20 3.58 19.79
CA PRO A 413 -12.68 3.87 18.44
C PRO A 413 -12.37 2.71 17.49
N GLY A 414 -13.36 1.85 17.26
CA GLY A 414 -13.32 0.72 16.34
C GLY A 414 -13.94 1.05 14.99
N VAL A 415 -13.48 0.35 13.96
CA VAL A 415 -14.09 0.35 12.62
C VAL A 415 -14.81 -0.97 12.45
N ASP A 416 -16.08 -0.96 12.05
CA ASP A 416 -16.81 -2.19 11.77
C ASP A 416 -16.15 -2.91 10.57
N ILE A 417 -16.00 -4.23 10.67
CA ILE A 417 -15.33 -5.07 9.67
C ILE A 417 -16.07 -5.02 8.31
N SER A 418 -17.39 -4.76 8.34
CA SER A 418 -18.29 -4.73 7.19
C SER A 418 -18.59 -3.34 6.59
N SER A 419 -18.29 -2.22 7.27
CA SER A 419 -18.82 -0.91 6.87
C SER A 419 -18.03 -0.25 5.72
N ALA A 420 -18.56 -0.33 4.49
CA ALA A 420 -18.00 0.32 3.30
C ALA A 420 -19.08 0.89 2.35
N GLY A 421 -19.99 1.74 2.85
CA GLY A 421 -20.92 2.48 1.99
C GLY A 421 -21.92 3.37 2.73
N ALA A 422 -21.78 4.69 2.63
CA ALA A 422 -22.82 5.70 2.86
C ALA A 422 -22.37 7.05 2.27
N SER A 423 -23.30 7.81 1.69
CA SER A 423 -23.03 9.04 0.91
C SER A 423 -23.98 10.18 1.31
N THR A 424 -23.50 11.43 1.28
CA THR A 424 -24.33 12.64 1.41
C THR A 424 -23.85 13.77 0.48
N SER A 425 -24.73 14.76 0.28
CA SER A 425 -24.92 15.57 -0.93
C SER A 425 -24.10 16.87 -1.06
N SER A 426 -24.12 17.43 -2.27
CA SER A 426 -23.50 18.70 -2.69
C SER A 426 -24.51 19.86 -2.82
N ALA A 427 -24.02 21.10 -2.83
CA ALA A 427 -24.79 22.31 -3.14
C ALA A 427 -24.09 23.15 -4.23
N HIS A 428 -24.87 23.94 -4.97
CA HIS A 428 -24.47 24.66 -6.21
C HIS A 428 -23.80 26.03 -5.97
N LEU A 429 -23.09 26.53 -7.00
CA LEU A 429 -23.06 27.94 -7.43
C LEU A 429 -22.44 28.06 -8.85
N ASN A 430 -22.75 29.13 -9.57
CA ASN A 430 -22.43 29.35 -11.00
C ASN A 430 -21.40 30.47 -11.25
N SER A 431 -20.54 30.29 -12.26
CA SER A 431 -20.08 31.33 -13.20
C SER A 431 -19.34 30.67 -14.39
N ALA A 432 -19.17 31.38 -15.51
CA ALA A 432 -18.73 30.80 -16.78
C ALA A 432 -17.51 31.49 -17.40
N GLN A 433 -16.53 30.70 -17.86
CA GLN A 433 -15.92 30.74 -19.21
C GLN A 433 -14.69 29.80 -19.30
N GLY A 434 -14.50 29.13 -20.44
CA GLY A 434 -13.41 28.17 -20.70
C GLY A 434 -13.73 26.74 -20.24
N ARG A 435 -13.93 25.81 -21.20
CA ARG A 435 -14.30 24.41 -20.91
C ARG A 435 -13.08 23.47 -20.94
N PHE A 436 -12.75 22.89 -19.80
CA PHE A 436 -11.60 21.98 -19.61
C PHE A 436 -12.03 20.78 -18.76
N ILE A 437 -11.46 19.60 -19.04
CA ILE A 437 -11.58 18.40 -18.19
C ILE A 437 -10.20 17.99 -17.70
N VAL A 438 -10.00 17.97 -16.39
CA VAL A 438 -8.76 17.48 -15.74
C VAL A 438 -9.08 16.25 -14.90
N VAL A 439 -8.38 15.14 -15.08
CA VAL A 439 -8.68 13.85 -14.44
C VAL A 439 -7.50 13.30 -13.63
N ASP A 440 -7.77 12.76 -12.43
CA ASP A 440 -6.78 12.05 -11.61
C ASP A 440 -7.37 10.72 -11.03
N PRO A 441 -6.73 9.56 -11.27
CA PRO A 441 -7.15 8.25 -10.77
C PRO A 441 -6.55 7.84 -9.41
N SER A 442 -5.62 8.62 -8.86
CA SER A 442 -4.64 8.21 -7.85
C SER A 442 -5.13 8.38 -6.40
N GLY A 443 -6.12 7.54 -6.02
CA GLY A 443 -6.61 7.41 -4.64
C GLY A 443 -5.60 6.87 -3.64
#